data_AF-A0A2U4F8I9-F1
#
_entry.id   AF-A0A2U4F8I9-F1
#
_cell.length_a   1.000
_cell.length_b   1.000
_cell.length_c   1.000
_cell.angle_alpha   90.00
_cell.angle_beta   90.00
_cell.angle_gamma   90.00
#
_symmetry.space_group_name_H-M   'P 1'
#
loop_
_entity.id
_entity.type
_entity.pdbx_description
1 polymer ?
#
loop_
_entity_poly.entity_id
_entity_poly.type
_entity_poly.pdbx_seq_one_letter_code
_entity_poly.pdbx_strand_id
1 'polypeptide(L)'
;MRILLILPISFLLNIFIKNVKFDPFVFISRLHFISEDLFRKKGNPENKILTYTVGILSSLILIAVSFLIPFFLLMLLYKVHFILGLIIELALCYMTLGIRKPLEISSYIYHSLTTNDLKKAKSLLKENAEIDTEDIEEEQIIKNTIEYTIISISEDYIYPAIFLLLGGAPLCIAYKVIYVLSESSSDTIYIDENKSNDIFGIFNIKLCYILNIIPSFFTSLVCIVASIFFRYEYKNAFTALKRDGKNNKARLEASVAGALDIELGGEYIKDGEIYDRPLVGEYLEDLNSEHIEKANKLMLTSAIFSLAILIIIKLISMLISSIIF
;
A
#
# COMPACT_ATOMS: atom_id res chain seq x y z
N MET A 1 -18.80 -14.16 11.44
CA MET A 1 -19.76 -13.07 11.72
C MET A 1 -19.09 -11.73 11.99
N ARG A 2 -18.26 -11.54 13.03
CA ARG A 2 -17.69 -10.22 13.36
C ARG A 2 -16.98 -9.48 12.21
N ILE A 3 -16.20 -10.19 11.39
CA ILE A 3 -15.47 -9.61 10.23
C ILE A 3 -16.43 -8.95 9.22
N LEU A 4 -17.66 -9.45 9.07
CA LEU A 4 -18.68 -8.87 8.19
C LEU A 4 -19.16 -7.50 8.67
N LEU A 5 -19.06 -7.23 9.98
CA LEU A 5 -19.32 -5.90 10.53
C LEU A 5 -18.08 -5.02 10.44
N ILE A 6 -16.91 -5.58 10.77
CA ILE A 6 -15.66 -4.81 10.87
C ILE A 6 -15.24 -4.25 9.51
N LEU A 7 -15.24 -5.05 8.44
CA LEU A 7 -14.81 -4.61 7.10
C LEU A 7 -15.54 -3.35 6.59
N PRO A 8 -16.90 -3.31 6.51
CA PRO A 8 -17.59 -2.13 6.03
C PRO A 8 -17.51 -0.97 7.01
N ILE A 9 -17.54 -1.21 8.32
CA ILE A 9 -17.44 -0.15 9.32
C ILE A 9 -16.05 0.48 9.27
N SER A 10 -14.97 -0.30 9.20
CA SER A 10 -13.60 0.24 9.14
C SER A 10 -13.36 1.05 7.87
N PHE A 11 -13.92 0.63 6.73
CA PHE A 11 -13.91 1.41 5.49
C PHE A 11 -14.61 2.77 5.66
N LEU A 12 -15.83 2.77 6.21
CA LEU A 12 -16.59 4.00 6.44
C LEU A 12 -15.89 4.93 7.45
N LEU A 13 -15.35 4.37 8.55
CA LEU A 13 -14.57 5.15 9.51
C LEU A 13 -13.39 5.82 8.82
N ASN A 14 -12.67 5.12 7.95
CA ASN A 14 -11.52 5.68 7.25
C ASN A 14 -11.90 6.77 6.24
N ILE A 15 -13.05 6.65 5.59
CA ILE A 15 -13.56 7.71 4.70
C ILE A 15 -14.03 8.93 5.49
N PHE A 16 -14.77 8.76 6.60
CA PHE A 16 -15.47 9.89 7.24
C PHE A 16 -14.72 10.53 8.41
N ILE A 17 -13.92 9.77 9.17
CA ILE A 17 -13.24 10.30 10.35
C ILE A 17 -11.89 10.89 9.95
N LYS A 18 -11.78 12.21 10.10
CA LYS A 18 -10.53 12.97 9.92
C LYS A 18 -9.71 12.97 11.22
N ASN A 19 -8.40 13.14 11.08
CA ASN A 19 -7.53 13.68 12.13
C ASN A 19 -7.27 12.78 13.35
N VAL A 20 -6.78 11.56 13.14
CA VAL A 20 -5.94 10.92 14.16
C VAL A 20 -4.48 11.15 13.80
N LYS A 21 -3.83 12.07 14.53
CA LYS A 21 -2.39 12.36 14.36
C LYS A 21 -1.47 11.26 14.90
N PHE A 22 -2.04 10.23 15.52
CA PHE A 22 -1.30 9.14 16.12
C PHE A 22 -1.21 7.98 15.14
N ASP A 23 0.00 7.72 14.66
CA ASP A 23 0.33 6.56 13.85
C ASP A 23 1.28 5.64 14.65
N PRO A 24 0.81 4.48 15.15
CA PRO A 24 1.65 3.55 15.89
C PRO A 24 2.77 2.94 15.03
N PHE A 25 2.62 2.94 13.70
CA PHE A 25 3.61 2.34 12.80
C PHE A 25 4.86 3.22 12.64
N VAL A 26 4.75 4.54 12.84
CA VAL A 26 5.92 5.44 12.94
C VAL A 26 6.84 5.03 14.08
N PHE A 27 6.26 4.56 15.20
CA PHE A 27 7.05 4.04 16.31
C PHE A 27 7.76 2.73 15.95
N ILE A 28 7.09 1.83 15.21
CA ILE A 28 7.68 0.58 14.73
C ILE A 28 8.85 0.85 13.77
N SER A 29 8.67 1.77 12.81
CA SER A 29 9.73 2.23 11.91
C SER A 29 10.93 2.78 12.69
N ARG A 30 10.68 3.66 13.67
CA ARG A 30 11.74 4.20 14.55
C ARG A 30 12.46 3.10 15.34
N LEU A 31 11.75 2.10 15.85
CA LEU A 31 12.38 0.96 16.54
C LEU A 31 13.27 0.15 15.61
N HIS A 32 12.85 -0.06 14.36
CA HIS A 32 13.66 -0.74 13.35
C HIS A 32 14.95 0.04 13.07
N PHE A 33 14.84 1.35 12.83
CA PHE A 33 15.99 2.22 12.60
C PHE A 33 16.95 2.25 13.80
N ILE A 34 16.43 2.34 15.03
CA ILE A 34 17.26 2.28 16.24
C ILE A 34 17.98 0.93 16.33
N SER A 35 17.29 -0.18 16.02
CA SER A 35 17.89 -1.51 16.02
C SER A 35 19.02 -1.61 14.99
N GLU A 36 18.82 -1.06 13.79
CA GLU A 36 19.82 -1.02 12.74
C GLU A 36 21.02 -0.14 13.13
N ASP A 37 20.79 1.10 13.60
CA ASP A 37 21.83 2.04 14.00
C ASP A 37 22.68 1.49 15.16
N LEU A 38 22.04 0.88 16.17
CA LEU A 38 22.75 0.22 17.27
C LEU A 38 23.62 -0.94 16.78
N PHE A 39 23.12 -1.73 15.82
CA PHE A 39 23.89 -2.82 15.23
C PHE A 39 25.05 -2.30 14.38
N ARG A 40 24.84 -1.28 13.54
CA ARG A 40 25.89 -0.67 12.72
C ARG A 40 26.99 0.00 13.57
N LYS A 41 26.64 0.59 14.72
CA LYS A 41 27.59 1.24 15.64
C LYS A 41 28.38 0.28 16.54
N LYS A 42 27.76 -0.80 17.01
CA LYS A 42 28.36 -1.72 18.00
C LYS A 42 28.73 -3.09 17.45
N GLY A 43 28.15 -3.49 16.32
CA GLY A 43 28.40 -4.75 15.65
C GLY A 43 29.62 -4.70 14.75
N ASN A 44 29.86 -5.80 14.04
CA ASN A 44 30.83 -5.85 12.96
C ASN A 44 30.07 -5.80 11.62
N PRO A 45 29.84 -4.61 11.04
CA PRO A 45 29.03 -4.44 9.83
C PRO A 45 29.65 -5.14 8.60
N GLU A 46 30.95 -5.46 8.63
CA GLU A 46 31.62 -6.20 7.57
C GLU A 46 31.15 -7.66 7.48
N ASN A 47 30.63 -8.22 8.58
CA ASN A 47 30.10 -9.58 8.60
C ASN A 47 28.66 -9.62 8.07
N LYS A 48 28.53 -9.78 6.75
CA LYS A 48 27.24 -9.86 6.04
C LYS A 48 26.26 -10.89 6.63
N ILE A 49 26.75 -12.03 7.10
CA ILE A 49 25.90 -13.09 7.68
C ILE A 49 25.30 -12.62 9.01
N LEU A 50 26.11 -11.96 9.85
CA LEU A 50 25.65 -11.43 11.13
C LEU A 50 24.62 -10.32 10.92
N THR A 51 24.90 -9.38 10.01
CA THR A 51 23.98 -8.30 9.62
C THR A 51 22.61 -8.85 9.19
N TYR A 52 22.63 -9.84 8.29
CA TYR A 52 21.41 -10.49 7.81
C TYR A 52 20.64 -11.20 8.92
N THR A 53 21.34 -11.94 9.80
CA THR A 53 20.70 -12.71 10.89
C THR A 53 20.06 -11.78 11.92
N VAL A 54 20.73 -10.69 12.30
CA VAL A 54 20.19 -9.71 13.25
C VAL A 54 19.02 -8.93 12.63
N GLY A 55 19.11 -8.58 11.33
CA GLY A 55 18.01 -8.00 10.57
C GLY A 55 16.76 -8.88 10.58
N ILE A 56 16.91 -10.18 10.30
CA ILE A 56 15.80 -11.15 10.40
C ILE A 56 15.24 -11.22 11.82
N LEU A 57 16.09 -11.40 12.83
CA LEU A 57 15.64 -11.64 14.19
C LEU A 57 14.90 -10.42 14.75
N SER A 58 15.43 -9.21 14.54
CA SER A 58 14.78 -7.96 14.93
C SER A 58 13.41 -7.79 14.26
N SER A 59 13.34 -8.09 12.97
CA SER A 59 12.09 -8.02 12.18
C SER A 59 11.06 -9.03 12.68
N LEU A 60 11.44 -10.29 12.89
CA LEU A 60 10.55 -11.32 13.41
C LEU A 60 10.01 -10.98 14.80
N ILE A 61 10.83 -10.38 15.67
CA ILE A 61 10.38 -9.92 17.00
C ILE A 61 9.33 -8.82 16.85
N LEU A 62 9.58 -7.80 16.02
CA LEU A 62 8.62 -6.71 15.81
C LEU A 62 7.31 -7.21 15.21
N ILE A 63 7.36 -8.11 14.23
CA ILE A 63 6.18 -8.74 13.61
C ILE A 63 5.42 -9.57 14.65
N ALA A 64 6.12 -10.42 15.41
CA ALA A 64 5.51 -11.27 16.43
C ALA A 64 4.83 -10.46 17.53
N VAL A 65 5.49 -9.42 18.04
CA VAL A 65 4.91 -8.52 19.07
C VAL A 65 3.67 -7.81 18.52
N SER A 66 3.73 -7.31 17.29
CA SER A 66 2.63 -6.59 16.64
C SER A 66 1.45 -7.48 16.29
N PHE A 67 1.66 -8.79 16.14
CA PHE A 67 0.57 -9.77 16.02
C PHE A 67 0.03 -10.21 17.39
N LEU A 68 0.91 -10.64 18.30
CA LEU A 68 0.53 -11.29 19.55
C LEU A 68 -0.15 -10.33 20.52
N ILE A 69 0.29 -9.07 20.64
CA ILE A 69 -0.33 -8.11 21.54
C ILE A 69 -1.80 -7.85 21.15
N PRO A 70 -2.13 -7.42 19.92
CA PRO A 70 -3.53 -7.28 19.51
C PRO A 70 -4.31 -8.58 19.58
N PHE A 71 -3.70 -9.72 19.25
CA PHE A 71 -4.37 -11.03 19.31
C PHE A 71 -4.83 -11.36 20.73
N PHE A 72 -3.92 -11.32 21.71
CA PHE A 72 -4.25 -11.62 23.11
C PHE A 72 -5.17 -10.57 23.72
N LEU A 73 -4.98 -9.29 23.38
CA LEU A 73 -5.86 -8.20 23.80
C LEU A 73 -7.30 -8.44 23.33
N LEU A 74 -7.50 -8.64 22.03
CA LEU A 74 -8.83 -8.88 21.46
C LEU A 74 -9.44 -10.18 22.00
N MET A 75 -8.63 -11.23 22.15
CA MET A 75 -9.10 -12.49 22.76
C MET A 75 -9.64 -12.27 24.18
N LEU A 76 -8.96 -11.45 25.00
CA LEU A 76 -9.42 -11.12 26.35
C LEU A 76 -10.68 -10.25 26.31
N LEU A 77 -10.69 -9.19 25.50
CA LEU A 77 -11.82 -8.26 25.42
C LEU A 77 -13.10 -8.92 24.92
N TYR A 78 -13.01 -9.79 23.92
CA TYR A 78 -14.17 -10.54 23.43
C TYR A 78 -14.69 -11.57 24.43
N LYS A 79 -13.84 -12.06 25.36
CA LYS A 79 -14.28 -12.90 26.49
C LYS A 79 -15.01 -12.08 27.56
N VAL A 80 -14.59 -10.83 27.80
CA VAL A 80 -15.20 -9.94 28.79
C VAL A 80 -16.51 -9.34 28.29
N HIS A 81 -16.49 -8.68 27.13
CA HIS A 81 -17.66 -8.01 26.57
C HIS A 81 -17.55 -7.85 25.05
N PHE A 82 -18.53 -8.38 24.30
CA PHE A 82 -18.52 -8.37 22.84
C PHE A 82 -18.35 -6.97 22.24
N ILE A 83 -19.12 -5.98 22.72
CA ILE A 83 -19.07 -4.60 22.19
C ILE A 83 -17.71 -3.96 22.46
N LEU A 84 -17.07 -4.27 23.59
CA LEU A 84 -15.76 -3.70 23.93
C LEU A 84 -14.68 -4.26 22.99
N GLY A 85 -14.69 -5.58 22.76
CA GLY A 85 -13.84 -6.21 21.76
C GLY A 85 -14.04 -5.62 20.36
N LEU A 86 -15.30 -5.39 19.95
CA LEU A 86 -15.64 -4.79 18.67
C LEU A 86 -15.10 -3.36 18.52
N ILE A 87 -15.28 -2.50 19.54
CA ILE A 87 -14.79 -1.11 19.52
C ILE A 87 -13.27 -1.07 19.37
N ILE A 88 -12.55 -1.89 20.15
CA ILE A 88 -11.09 -1.93 20.08
C ILE A 88 -10.60 -2.52 18.76
N GLU A 89 -11.25 -3.55 18.22
CA GLU A 89 -10.90 -4.10 16.90
C GLU A 89 -11.13 -3.07 15.78
N LEU A 90 -12.23 -2.31 15.83
CA LEU A 90 -12.49 -1.22 14.89
C LEU A 90 -11.47 -0.09 15.00
N ALA A 91 -11.07 0.29 16.22
CA ALA A 91 -10.04 1.30 16.43
C ALA A 91 -8.69 0.86 15.86
N LEU A 92 -8.30 -0.39 16.08
CA LEU A 92 -7.10 -0.99 15.51
C LEU A 92 -7.14 -1.04 13.97
N CYS A 93 -8.26 -1.48 13.39
CA CYS A 93 -8.46 -1.48 11.94
C CYS A 93 -8.44 -0.07 11.36
N TYR A 94 -9.02 0.92 12.04
CA TYR A 94 -9.01 2.32 11.60
C TYR A 94 -7.58 2.89 11.56
N MET A 95 -6.73 2.54 12.53
CA MET A 95 -5.32 2.96 12.53
C MET A 95 -4.48 2.25 11.44
N THR A 96 -4.91 1.07 10.99
CA THR A 96 -4.14 0.23 10.05
C THR A 96 -4.51 0.47 8.59
N LEU A 97 -5.80 0.69 8.32
CA LEU A 97 -6.34 0.92 6.97
C LEU A 97 -6.27 2.41 6.63
N GLY A 98 -5.93 2.78 5.39
CA GLY A 98 -5.69 4.18 5.01
C GLY A 98 -6.00 4.51 3.54
N ILE A 99 -7.26 4.54 3.13
CA ILE A 99 -7.64 4.94 1.76
C ILE A 99 -7.72 6.46 1.58
N ARG A 100 -8.06 7.20 2.64
CA ARG A 100 -8.37 8.63 2.54
C ARG A 100 -7.15 9.49 2.22
N LYS A 101 -6.04 9.26 2.94
CA LYS A 101 -4.82 10.09 2.85
C LYS A 101 -4.26 10.12 1.41
N PRO A 102 -4.07 8.99 0.71
CA PRO A 102 -3.63 9.00 -0.67
C PRO A 102 -4.54 9.81 -1.60
N LEU A 103 -5.87 9.65 -1.46
CA LEU A 103 -6.86 10.38 -2.26
C LEU A 103 -6.85 11.90 -2.00
N GLU A 104 -6.62 12.32 -0.75
CA GLU A 104 -6.53 13.74 -0.40
C GLU A 104 -5.27 14.36 -1.00
N ILE A 105 -4.11 13.69 -0.86
CA ILE A 105 -2.84 14.16 -1.40
C ILE A 105 -2.91 14.32 -2.92
N SER A 106 -3.38 13.28 -3.63
CA SER A 106 -3.50 13.33 -5.08
C SER A 106 -4.48 14.41 -5.54
N SER A 107 -5.59 14.61 -4.82
CA SER A 107 -6.55 15.69 -5.09
C SER A 107 -5.96 17.08 -4.83
N TYR A 108 -5.11 17.23 -3.81
CA TYR A 108 -4.40 18.49 -3.54
C TYR A 108 -3.34 18.79 -4.61
N ILE A 109 -2.63 17.78 -5.11
CA ILE A 109 -1.70 17.94 -6.23
C ILE A 109 -2.47 18.33 -7.49
N TYR A 110 -3.55 17.62 -7.83
CA TYR A 110 -4.46 17.97 -8.94
C TYR A 110 -4.94 19.42 -8.85
N HIS A 111 -5.41 19.86 -7.68
CA HIS A 111 -5.87 21.24 -7.51
C HIS A 111 -4.73 22.25 -7.68
N SER A 112 -3.53 21.92 -7.20
CA SER A 112 -2.35 22.78 -7.37
C SER A 112 -1.98 22.93 -8.84
N LEU A 113 -1.98 21.84 -9.62
CA LEU A 113 -1.74 21.85 -11.07
C LEU A 113 -2.79 22.69 -11.81
N THR A 114 -4.08 22.48 -11.55
CA THR A 114 -5.16 23.25 -12.19
C THR A 114 -5.16 24.74 -11.84
N THR A 115 -4.53 25.12 -10.72
CA THR A 115 -4.31 26.53 -10.34
C THR A 115 -2.95 27.09 -10.77
N ASN A 116 -2.17 26.35 -11.57
CA ASN A 116 -0.81 26.69 -12.01
C ASN A 116 0.20 26.90 -10.85
N ASP A 117 -0.02 26.27 -9.69
CA ASP A 117 0.90 26.28 -8.55
C ASP A 117 1.80 25.04 -8.56
N LEU A 118 2.71 25.01 -9.55
CA LEU A 118 3.68 23.90 -9.73
C LEU A 118 4.59 23.72 -8.51
N LYS A 119 4.95 24.80 -7.81
CA LYS A 119 5.81 24.72 -6.62
C LYS A 119 5.13 23.93 -5.51
N LYS A 120 3.84 24.19 -5.28
CA LYS A 120 3.05 23.44 -4.29
C LYS A 120 2.84 21.99 -4.71
N ALA A 121 2.57 21.73 -5.99
CA ALA A 121 2.45 20.37 -6.51
C ALA A 121 3.74 19.56 -6.28
N LYS A 122 4.90 20.14 -6.62
CA LYS A 122 6.23 19.56 -6.36
C LYS A 122 6.47 19.29 -4.87
N SER A 123 6.19 20.27 -4.01
CA SER A 123 6.35 20.12 -2.55
C SER A 123 5.50 18.99 -1.99
N LEU A 124 4.23 18.89 -2.40
CA LEU A 124 3.32 17.83 -1.94
C LEU A 124 3.79 16.46 -2.41
N LEU A 125 4.24 16.35 -3.65
CA LEU A 125 4.76 15.10 -4.19
C LEU A 125 6.06 14.67 -3.50
N LYS A 126 7.01 15.59 -3.29
CA LYS A 126 8.27 15.32 -2.56
C LYS A 126 8.03 14.81 -1.14
N GLU A 127 7.10 15.42 -0.41
CA GLU A 127 6.77 15.03 0.97
C GLU A 127 6.15 13.63 1.07
N ASN A 128 5.43 13.17 0.04
CA ASN A 128 4.61 11.95 0.14
C ASN A 128 5.11 10.78 -0.70
N ALA A 129 5.84 11.02 -1.79
CA ALA A 129 6.38 9.97 -2.67
C ALA A 129 7.89 9.75 -2.49
N GLU A 130 8.54 10.50 -1.60
CA GLU A 130 9.98 10.38 -1.27
C GLU A 130 10.90 10.40 -2.50
N ILE A 131 10.58 11.26 -3.46
CA ILE A 131 11.36 11.52 -4.67
C ILE A 131 11.73 12.99 -4.76
N ASP A 132 12.84 13.27 -5.41
CA ASP A 132 13.24 14.63 -5.73
C ASP A 132 12.37 15.18 -6.87
N THR A 133 11.81 16.36 -6.64
CA THR A 133 10.85 16.99 -7.54
C THR A 133 11.35 18.34 -8.08
N GLU A 134 12.58 18.73 -7.80
CA GLU A 134 13.09 20.06 -8.12
C GLU A 134 13.16 20.25 -9.64
N ASP A 135 13.67 19.25 -10.36
CA ASP A 135 13.91 19.28 -11.80
C ASP A 135 12.86 18.56 -12.67
N ILE A 136 11.76 18.09 -12.08
CA ILE A 136 10.72 17.36 -12.84
C ILE A 136 9.72 18.31 -13.51
N GLU A 137 9.25 17.92 -14.69
CA GLU A 137 8.23 18.65 -15.46
C GLU A 137 6.80 18.31 -15.00
N GLU A 138 5.81 19.08 -15.46
CA GLU A 138 4.40 18.89 -15.08
C GLU A 138 3.88 17.47 -15.43
N GLU A 139 4.26 16.95 -16.60
CA GLU A 139 3.89 15.59 -17.03
C GLU A 139 4.38 14.54 -16.02
N GLN A 140 5.62 14.67 -15.54
CA GLN A 140 6.19 13.75 -14.56
C GLN A 140 5.51 13.89 -13.19
N ILE A 141 5.09 15.10 -12.80
CA ILE A 141 4.28 15.30 -11.58
C ILE A 141 2.97 14.51 -11.70
N ILE A 142 2.32 14.55 -12.88
CA ILE A 142 1.07 13.81 -13.13
C ILE A 142 1.31 12.30 -13.04
N LYS A 143 2.31 11.76 -13.76
CA LYS A 143 2.67 10.32 -13.71
C LYS A 143 2.92 9.86 -12.29
N ASN A 144 3.81 10.55 -11.58
CA ASN A 144 4.21 10.18 -10.22
C ASN A 144 3.04 10.30 -9.23
N THR A 145 2.12 11.24 -9.43
CA THR A 145 0.92 11.36 -8.59
C THR A 145 -0.05 10.20 -8.82
N ILE A 146 -0.24 9.79 -10.08
CA ILE A 146 -1.07 8.63 -10.43
C ILE A 146 -0.46 7.37 -9.81
N GLU A 147 0.84 7.14 -9.98
CA GLU A 147 1.56 5.99 -9.42
C GLU A 147 1.49 5.94 -7.90
N TYR A 148 1.76 7.07 -7.23
CA TYR A 148 1.61 7.22 -5.78
C TYR A 148 0.20 6.82 -5.33
N THR A 149 -0.84 7.29 -6.03
CA THR A 149 -2.24 6.99 -5.70
C THR A 149 -2.52 5.50 -5.82
N ILE A 150 -2.08 4.88 -6.92
CA ILE A 150 -2.29 3.46 -7.22
C ILE A 150 -1.63 2.59 -6.16
N ILE A 151 -0.35 2.83 -5.90
CA ILE A 151 0.47 2.03 -4.98
C ILE A 151 -0.05 2.22 -3.56
N SER A 152 -0.23 3.47 -3.11
CA SER A 152 -0.61 3.77 -1.73
C SER A 152 -2.01 3.24 -1.39
N ILE A 153 -3.02 3.40 -2.27
CA ILE A 153 -4.37 2.83 -1.99
C ILE A 153 -4.32 1.30 -1.92
N SER A 154 -3.50 0.67 -2.76
CA SER A 154 -3.34 -0.78 -2.74
C SER A 154 -2.70 -1.25 -1.44
N GLU A 155 -1.59 -0.63 -1.03
CA GLU A 155 -0.77 -1.03 0.13
C GLU A 155 -1.36 -0.57 1.47
N ASP A 156 -2.04 0.58 1.52
CA ASP A 156 -2.64 1.13 2.73
C ASP A 156 -4.05 0.62 3.00
N TYR A 157 -4.77 0.14 1.98
CA TYR A 157 -6.15 -0.29 2.15
C TYR A 157 -6.44 -1.69 1.61
N ILE A 158 -6.24 -1.93 0.31
CA ILE A 158 -6.72 -3.18 -0.32
C ILE A 158 -5.96 -4.39 0.24
N TYR A 159 -4.63 -4.31 0.32
CA TYR A 159 -3.81 -5.40 0.82
C TYR A 159 -4.08 -5.70 2.30
N PRO A 160 -4.03 -4.73 3.24
CA PRO A 160 -4.36 -5.02 4.64
C PRO A 160 -5.81 -5.51 4.83
N ALA A 161 -6.77 -5.07 4.00
CA ALA A 161 -8.15 -5.58 4.05
C ALA A 161 -8.24 -7.07 3.69
N ILE A 162 -7.41 -7.57 2.77
CA ILE A 162 -7.31 -9.01 2.47
C ILE A 162 -6.78 -9.76 3.71
N PHE A 163 -5.74 -9.25 4.37
CA PHE A 163 -5.21 -9.88 5.59
C PHE A 163 -6.18 -9.79 6.79
N LEU A 164 -6.97 -8.72 6.88
CA LEU A 164 -8.07 -8.57 7.83
C LEU A 164 -9.14 -9.66 7.64
N LEU A 165 -9.48 -9.99 6.38
CA LEU A 165 -10.42 -11.08 6.08
C LEU A 165 -9.89 -12.44 6.57
N LEU A 166 -8.59 -12.69 6.40
CA LEU A 166 -7.95 -13.96 6.72
C LEU A 166 -7.76 -14.18 8.23
N GLY A 167 -7.29 -13.17 8.96
CA GLY A 167 -6.87 -13.33 10.36
C GLY A 167 -7.42 -12.29 11.34
N GLY A 168 -8.33 -11.42 10.91
CA GLY A 168 -8.82 -10.31 11.74
C GLY A 168 -7.79 -9.18 11.87
N ALA A 169 -8.04 -8.24 12.79
CA ALA A 169 -7.13 -7.12 13.02
C ALA A 169 -5.67 -7.53 13.32
N PRO A 170 -5.36 -8.62 14.07
CA PRO A 170 -3.97 -9.00 14.33
C PRO A 170 -3.16 -9.29 13.07
N LEU A 171 -3.74 -9.98 12.09
CA LEU A 171 -3.04 -10.30 10.84
C LEU A 171 -2.95 -9.07 9.91
N CYS A 172 -3.98 -8.22 9.91
CA CYS A 172 -3.95 -6.92 9.24
C CYS A 172 -2.80 -6.04 9.74
N ILE A 173 -2.63 -5.93 11.06
CA ILE A 173 -1.54 -5.17 11.70
C ILE A 173 -0.19 -5.80 11.39
N ALA A 174 -0.05 -7.13 11.50
CA ALA A 174 1.19 -7.82 11.20
C ALA A 174 1.65 -7.57 9.75
N TYR A 175 0.71 -7.60 8.80
CA TYR A 175 0.98 -7.22 7.41
C TYR A 175 1.45 -5.76 7.30
N LYS A 176 0.75 -4.81 7.91
CA LYS A 176 1.12 -3.39 7.85
C LYS A 176 2.50 -3.14 8.48
N VAL A 177 2.86 -3.88 9.53
CA VAL A 177 4.22 -3.84 10.09
C VAL A 177 5.26 -4.37 9.11
N ILE A 178 5.03 -5.51 8.46
CA ILE A 178 5.96 -6.03 7.43
C ILE A 178 6.17 -5.00 6.33
N TYR A 179 5.08 -4.37 5.86
CA TYR A 179 5.14 -3.29 4.88
C TYR A 179 5.99 -2.10 5.37
N VAL A 180 5.71 -1.59 6.57
CA VAL A 180 6.45 -0.45 7.15
C VAL A 180 7.93 -0.78 7.36
N LEU A 181 8.26 -2.01 7.79
CA LEU A 181 9.64 -2.46 7.92
C LEU A 181 10.34 -2.57 6.56
N SER A 182 9.61 -2.98 5.52
CA SER A 182 10.10 -2.99 4.14
C SER A 182 10.41 -1.58 3.65
N GLU A 183 9.54 -0.59 3.91
CA GLU A 183 9.78 0.80 3.48
C GLU A 183 10.88 1.50 4.30
N SER A 184 10.96 1.21 5.60
CA SER A 184 11.94 1.84 6.51
C SER A 184 13.37 1.34 6.34
N SER A 185 13.58 0.32 5.50
CA SER A 185 14.91 -0.24 5.24
C SER A 185 15.68 0.73 4.35
N SER A 186 16.86 1.16 4.81
CA SER A 186 17.60 2.36 4.39
C SER A 186 17.86 2.50 2.88
N ASP A 187 17.90 1.38 2.14
CA ASP A 187 18.15 1.35 0.69
C ASP A 187 16.92 0.91 -0.11
N THR A 188 15.72 1.03 0.44
CA THR A 188 14.49 0.67 -0.27
C THR A 188 14.03 1.86 -1.10
N ILE A 189 14.14 1.70 -2.41
CA ILE A 189 13.65 2.68 -3.36
C ILE A 189 12.16 2.38 -3.53
N TYR A 190 11.28 3.34 -3.23
CA TYR A 190 9.83 3.24 -3.48
C TYR A 190 9.53 2.80 -4.94
N ILE A 191 10.48 3.04 -5.84
CA ILE A 191 10.44 2.84 -7.28
C ILE A 191 10.86 1.42 -7.71
N ASP A 192 11.76 0.71 -6.97
CA ASP A 192 12.17 -0.66 -7.29
C ASP A 192 12.65 -1.47 -6.07
N GLU A 193 11.81 -2.41 -5.62
CA GLU A 193 12.08 -3.32 -4.50
C GLU A 193 13.16 -4.39 -4.81
N ASN A 194 13.54 -4.58 -6.09
CA ASN A 194 14.52 -5.60 -6.49
C ASN A 194 15.97 -5.12 -6.45
N LYS A 195 16.22 -3.81 -6.27
CA LYS A 195 17.55 -3.21 -6.33
C LYS A 195 18.15 -2.84 -4.97
N SER A 196 17.55 -3.29 -3.87
CA SER A 196 18.06 -2.96 -2.53
C SER A 196 19.37 -3.70 -2.21
N ASN A 197 20.39 -2.93 -1.84
CA ASN A 197 21.66 -3.43 -1.31
C ASN A 197 21.66 -3.55 0.22
N ASP A 198 20.54 -3.27 0.89
CA ASP A 198 20.43 -3.29 2.34
C ASP A 198 20.34 -4.73 2.86
N ILE A 199 21.48 -5.28 3.28
CA ILE A 199 21.57 -6.62 3.85
C ILE A 199 20.76 -6.76 5.14
N PHE A 200 20.56 -5.67 5.90
CA PHE A 200 19.81 -5.69 7.15
C PHE A 200 18.31 -5.80 6.89
N GLY A 201 17.78 -4.98 5.97
CA GLY A 201 16.38 -4.91 5.60
C GLY A 201 15.89 -5.92 4.55
N ILE A 202 16.78 -6.58 3.79
CA ILE A 202 16.41 -7.42 2.65
C ILE A 202 15.39 -8.53 2.96
N PHE A 203 15.35 -9.01 4.20
CA PHE A 203 14.33 -9.97 4.64
C PHE A 203 12.92 -9.38 4.56
N ASN A 204 12.74 -8.14 5.04
CA ASN A 204 11.44 -7.46 5.03
C ASN A 204 10.99 -7.17 3.61
N ILE A 205 11.91 -6.71 2.75
CA ILE A 205 11.65 -6.43 1.33
C ILE A 205 11.16 -7.71 0.62
N LYS A 206 11.89 -8.82 0.78
CA LYS A 206 11.50 -10.10 0.17
C LYS A 206 10.20 -10.66 0.73
N LEU A 207 9.99 -10.56 2.05
CA LEU A 207 8.78 -11.04 2.69
C LEU A 207 7.56 -10.23 2.22
N CYS A 208 7.67 -8.90 2.20
CA CYS A 208 6.65 -7.99 1.69
C CYS A 208 6.33 -8.30 0.22
N TYR A 209 7.36 -8.44 -0.62
CA TYR A 209 7.21 -8.82 -2.02
C TYR A 209 6.37 -10.10 -2.18
N ILE A 210 6.71 -11.16 -1.45
CA ILE A 210 6.01 -12.45 -1.51
C ILE A 210 4.54 -12.30 -1.08
N LEU A 211 4.30 -11.59 0.02
CA LEU A 211 2.94 -11.38 0.53
C LEU A 211 2.09 -10.54 -0.43
N ASN A 212 2.70 -9.67 -1.23
CA ASN A 212 2.03 -8.78 -2.18
C ASN A 212 1.76 -9.43 -3.55
N ILE A 213 2.26 -10.65 -3.83
CA ILE A 213 2.01 -11.33 -5.11
C ILE A 213 0.51 -11.53 -5.34
N ILE A 214 -0.20 -12.19 -4.42
CA ILE A 214 -1.63 -12.46 -4.57
C ILE A 214 -2.46 -11.16 -4.50
N PRO A 215 -2.24 -10.27 -3.50
CA PRO A 215 -2.94 -8.99 -3.42
C PRO A 215 -2.78 -8.11 -4.67
N SER A 216 -1.59 -8.05 -5.28
CA SER A 216 -1.37 -7.25 -6.50
C SER A 216 -2.18 -7.77 -7.69
N PHE A 217 -2.20 -9.10 -7.90
CA PHE A 217 -3.05 -9.70 -8.94
C PHE A 217 -4.53 -9.43 -8.68
N PHE A 218 -4.98 -9.66 -7.45
CA PHE A 218 -6.36 -9.39 -7.06
C PHE A 218 -6.75 -7.94 -7.36
N THR A 219 -5.93 -6.99 -6.92
CA THR A 219 -6.19 -5.56 -7.08
C THR A 219 -6.20 -5.14 -8.54
N SER A 220 -5.26 -5.64 -9.34
CA SER A 220 -5.18 -5.35 -10.77
C SER A 220 -6.42 -5.87 -11.53
N LEU A 221 -6.91 -7.07 -11.20
CA LEU A 221 -8.13 -7.62 -11.80
C LEU A 221 -9.37 -6.83 -11.36
N VAL A 222 -9.47 -6.46 -10.08
CA VAL A 222 -10.55 -5.61 -9.59
C VAL A 222 -10.55 -4.25 -10.29
N CYS A 223 -9.37 -3.68 -10.53
CA CYS A 223 -9.19 -2.43 -11.26
C CYS A 223 -9.70 -2.52 -12.71
N ILE A 224 -9.36 -3.60 -13.42
CA ILE A 224 -9.88 -3.86 -14.78
C ILE A 224 -11.40 -3.96 -14.78
N VAL A 225 -12.01 -4.56 -13.76
CA VAL A 225 -13.47 -4.62 -13.64
C VAL A 225 -14.07 -3.25 -13.30
N ALA A 226 -13.41 -2.48 -12.43
CA ALA A 226 -13.84 -1.15 -12.04
C ALA A 226 -13.79 -0.15 -13.22
N SER A 227 -12.84 -0.30 -14.14
CA SER A 227 -12.70 0.58 -15.31
C SER A 227 -13.91 0.50 -16.26
N ILE A 228 -14.60 -0.65 -16.32
CA ILE A 228 -15.83 -0.83 -17.09
C ILE A 228 -16.94 0.14 -16.63
N PHE A 229 -17.04 0.44 -15.34
CA PHE A 229 -18.07 1.33 -14.79
C PHE A 229 -17.89 2.78 -15.23
N PHE A 230 -16.66 3.17 -15.54
CA PHE A 230 -16.33 4.50 -16.05
C PHE A 230 -16.20 4.54 -17.58
N ARG A 231 -16.45 3.41 -18.28
CA ARG A 231 -16.23 3.25 -19.72
C ARG A 231 -14.80 3.57 -20.15
N TYR A 232 -13.85 3.25 -19.28
CA TYR A 232 -12.41 3.27 -19.56
C TYR A 232 -12.00 2.02 -20.34
N GLU A 233 -10.79 1.99 -20.87
CA GLU A 233 -10.33 0.97 -21.83
C GLU A 233 -9.89 -0.33 -21.13
N TYR A 234 -10.85 -1.07 -20.59
CA TYR A 234 -10.60 -2.33 -19.86
C TYR A 234 -9.84 -3.40 -20.68
N LYS A 235 -9.95 -3.37 -22.02
CA LYS A 235 -9.21 -4.27 -22.92
C LYS A 235 -7.73 -3.91 -22.96
N ASN A 236 -7.43 -2.62 -23.02
CA ASN A 236 -6.07 -2.11 -22.98
C ASN A 236 -5.47 -2.36 -21.60
N ALA A 237 -6.24 -2.17 -20.52
CA ALA A 237 -5.86 -2.54 -19.16
C ALA A 237 -5.46 -4.02 -19.02
N PHE A 238 -6.24 -4.95 -19.58
CA PHE A 238 -5.91 -6.38 -19.58
C PHE A 238 -4.66 -6.69 -20.40
N THR A 239 -4.50 -6.02 -21.55
CA THR A 239 -3.37 -6.20 -22.46
C THR A 239 -2.08 -5.70 -21.81
N ALA A 240 -2.10 -4.50 -21.22
CA ALA A 240 -1.01 -3.90 -20.46
C ALA A 240 -0.65 -4.78 -19.25
N LEU A 241 -1.62 -5.24 -18.46
CA LEU A 241 -1.36 -6.13 -17.32
C LEU A 241 -0.60 -7.40 -17.74
N LYS A 242 -1.00 -8.01 -18.87
CA LYS A 242 -0.35 -9.22 -19.37
C LYS A 242 1.06 -8.96 -19.92
N ARG A 243 1.26 -7.82 -20.58
CA ARG A 243 2.53 -7.46 -21.24
C ARG A 243 3.57 -6.92 -20.25
N ASP A 244 3.13 -6.07 -19.32
CA ASP A 244 4.00 -5.21 -18.50
C ASP A 244 3.99 -5.59 -17.01
N GLY A 245 3.01 -6.37 -16.54
CA GLY A 245 2.81 -6.76 -15.14
C GLY A 245 3.83 -7.77 -14.58
N LYS A 246 5.13 -7.46 -14.70
CA LYS A 246 6.26 -8.34 -14.34
C LYS A 246 6.46 -8.49 -12.84
N ASN A 247 6.16 -7.46 -12.05
CA ASN A 247 6.25 -7.45 -10.58
C ASN A 247 4.96 -6.89 -9.95
N ASN A 248 4.89 -6.83 -8.61
CA ASN A 248 3.67 -6.44 -7.91
C ASN A 248 3.21 -5.01 -8.23
N LYS A 249 4.12 -4.03 -8.20
CA LYS A 249 3.81 -2.62 -8.49
C LYS A 249 3.46 -2.42 -9.97
N ALA A 250 4.24 -3.00 -10.87
CA ALA A 250 4.00 -2.93 -12.31
C ALA A 250 2.65 -3.54 -12.72
N ARG A 251 2.13 -4.57 -12.01
CA ARG A 251 0.77 -5.08 -12.26
C ARG A 251 -0.29 -4.04 -11.97
N LEU A 252 -0.17 -3.35 -10.83
CA LEU A 252 -1.10 -2.30 -10.44
C LEU A 252 -1.07 -1.16 -11.47
N GLU A 253 0.14 -0.66 -11.75
CA GLU A 253 0.37 0.43 -12.70
C GLU A 253 -0.15 0.05 -14.09
N ALA A 254 0.13 -1.16 -14.59
CA ALA A 254 -0.32 -1.63 -15.90
C ALA A 254 -1.84 -1.66 -16.02
N SER A 255 -2.51 -2.09 -14.95
CA SER A 255 -3.97 -2.15 -14.95
C SER A 255 -4.63 -0.76 -15.01
N VAL A 256 -3.99 0.27 -14.45
CA VAL A 256 -4.50 1.64 -14.47
C VAL A 256 -4.03 2.39 -15.71
N ALA A 257 -2.74 2.31 -16.05
CA ALA A 257 -2.15 2.89 -17.25
C ALA A 257 -2.91 2.45 -18.50
N GLY A 258 -3.12 1.14 -18.66
CA GLY A 258 -3.90 0.62 -19.78
C GLY A 258 -5.40 0.91 -19.68
N ALA A 259 -5.98 1.15 -18.51
CA ALA A 259 -7.38 1.58 -18.43
C ALA A 259 -7.56 3.04 -18.87
N LEU A 260 -6.55 3.86 -18.59
CA LEU A 260 -6.56 5.29 -18.87
C LEU A 260 -5.84 5.66 -20.17
N ASP A 261 -5.34 4.68 -20.93
CA ASP A 261 -4.63 4.89 -22.20
C ASP A 261 -3.40 5.81 -22.09
N ILE A 262 -2.70 5.69 -20.95
CA ILE A 262 -1.48 6.43 -20.62
C ILE A 262 -0.29 5.49 -20.41
N GLU A 263 0.90 6.09 -20.39
CA GLU A 263 2.15 5.43 -20.01
C GLU A 263 2.63 5.93 -18.64
N LEU A 264 2.99 5.00 -17.76
CA LEU A 264 3.59 5.25 -16.45
C LEU A 264 5.00 4.64 -16.41
N GLY A 265 5.82 5.02 -15.43
CA GLY A 265 7.22 4.57 -15.35
C GLY A 265 8.23 5.62 -15.81
N GLY A 266 9.43 5.14 -16.14
CA GLY A 266 10.53 5.98 -16.63
C GLY A 266 11.52 6.38 -15.54
N GLU A 267 12.10 7.58 -15.69
CA GLU A 267 13.17 8.08 -14.82
C GLU A 267 12.62 8.79 -13.57
N TYR A 268 13.26 8.51 -12.44
CA TYR A 268 12.99 9.14 -11.14
C TYR A 268 14.30 9.61 -10.55
N ILE A 269 14.26 10.68 -9.77
CA ILE A 269 15.40 11.13 -8.98
C ILE A 269 15.07 10.90 -7.52
N LYS A 270 15.95 10.21 -6.79
CA LYS A 270 15.85 10.04 -5.33
C LYS A 270 17.24 10.19 -4.72
N ASP A 271 17.35 11.05 -3.72
CA ASP A 271 18.61 11.37 -3.03
C ASP A 271 19.73 11.78 -4.00
N GLY A 272 19.36 12.48 -5.08
CA GLY A 272 20.27 12.90 -6.16
C GLY A 272 20.71 11.79 -7.13
N GLU A 273 20.22 10.56 -6.98
CA GLU A 273 20.50 9.45 -7.90
C GLU A 273 19.35 9.23 -8.88
N ILE A 274 19.70 8.90 -10.13
CA ILE A 274 18.72 8.59 -11.19
C ILE A 274 18.38 7.11 -11.15
N TYR A 275 17.09 6.82 -11.04
CA TYR A 275 16.51 5.49 -11.08
C TYR A 275 15.63 5.36 -12.33
N ASP A 276 15.99 4.44 -13.21
CA ASP A 276 15.18 4.08 -14.36
C ASP A 276 14.40 2.80 -14.09
N ARG A 277 13.09 2.85 -14.36
CA ARG A 277 12.19 1.70 -14.25
C ARG A 277 11.43 1.47 -15.56
N PRO A 278 11.09 0.22 -15.88
CA PRO A 278 10.38 -0.11 -17.11
C PRO A 278 9.09 0.70 -17.26
N LEU A 279 8.86 1.20 -18.47
CA LEU A 279 7.59 1.80 -18.85
C LEU A 279 6.47 0.77 -18.85
N VAL A 280 5.28 1.21 -18.48
CA VAL A 280 4.09 0.38 -18.30
C VAL A 280 2.89 1.09 -18.93
N GLY A 281 2.11 0.37 -19.73
CA GLY A 281 1.02 0.96 -20.51
C GLY A 281 1.48 1.48 -21.87
N GLU A 282 0.67 2.31 -22.52
CA GLU A 282 0.96 2.88 -23.84
C GLU A 282 0.50 4.32 -23.87
N TYR A 283 1.29 5.22 -24.47
CA TYR A 283 0.92 6.61 -24.66
C TYR A 283 -0.08 6.74 -25.83
N LEU A 284 -1.37 6.54 -25.54
CA LEU A 284 -2.45 6.59 -26.53
C LEU A 284 -3.30 7.88 -26.40
N GLU A 285 -3.30 8.51 -25.23
CA GLU A 285 -3.90 9.83 -24.95
C GLU A 285 -2.82 10.78 -24.39
N ASP A 286 -2.94 12.08 -24.71
CA ASP A 286 -2.04 13.09 -24.13
C ASP A 286 -2.25 13.22 -22.62
N LEU A 287 -1.16 13.08 -21.87
CA LEU A 287 -1.23 13.11 -20.41
C LEU A 287 -1.55 14.52 -19.91
N ASN A 288 -2.56 14.61 -19.04
CA ASN A 288 -3.00 15.86 -18.44
C ASN A 288 -3.48 15.63 -16.99
N SER A 289 -3.67 16.72 -16.24
CA SER A 289 -4.03 16.65 -14.83
C SER A 289 -5.36 15.93 -14.55
N GLU A 290 -6.31 15.89 -15.50
CA GLU A 290 -7.57 15.15 -15.33
C GLU A 290 -7.35 13.64 -15.13
N HIS A 291 -6.24 13.09 -15.62
CA HIS A 291 -5.88 11.69 -15.40
C HIS A 291 -5.65 11.36 -13.93
N ILE A 292 -5.24 12.33 -13.10
CA ILE A 292 -5.16 12.16 -11.64
C ILE A 292 -6.56 11.90 -11.07
N GLU A 293 -7.57 12.66 -11.51
CA GLU A 293 -8.94 12.48 -11.05
C GLU A 293 -9.54 11.17 -11.58
N LYS A 294 -9.28 10.81 -12.85
CA LYS A 294 -9.66 9.51 -13.43
C LYS A 294 -9.07 8.35 -12.61
N ALA A 295 -7.79 8.42 -12.26
CA ALA A 295 -7.09 7.42 -11.44
C ALA A 295 -7.67 7.34 -10.01
N ASN A 296 -7.93 8.49 -9.37
CA ASN A 296 -8.58 8.55 -8.05
C ASN A 296 -9.94 7.85 -8.04
N LYS A 297 -10.79 8.15 -9.03
CA LYS A 297 -12.11 7.50 -9.18
C LYS A 297 -11.98 6.01 -9.38
N LEU A 298 -11.05 5.59 -10.23
CA LEU A 298 -10.81 4.18 -10.53
C LEU A 298 -10.33 3.43 -9.28
N MET A 299 -9.35 3.95 -8.56
CA MET A 299 -8.80 3.31 -7.35
C MET A 299 -9.80 3.28 -6.19
N LEU A 300 -10.58 4.35 -5.99
CA LEU A 300 -11.66 4.36 -4.99
C LEU A 300 -12.73 3.31 -5.31
N THR A 301 -13.19 3.23 -6.56
CA THR A 301 -14.14 2.20 -6.99
C THR A 301 -13.56 0.80 -6.83
N SER A 302 -12.27 0.63 -7.14
CA SER A 302 -11.57 -0.65 -6.96
C SER A 302 -11.56 -1.06 -5.49
N ALA A 303 -11.29 -0.14 -4.57
CA ALA A 303 -11.37 -0.40 -3.14
C ALA A 303 -12.78 -0.79 -2.66
N ILE A 304 -13.83 -0.15 -3.19
CA ILE A 304 -15.23 -0.49 -2.91
C ILE A 304 -15.56 -1.90 -3.43
N PHE A 305 -15.11 -2.24 -4.63
CA PHE A 305 -15.31 -3.57 -5.21
C PHE A 305 -14.53 -4.64 -4.47
N SER A 306 -13.29 -4.36 -4.08
CA SER A 306 -12.50 -5.24 -3.20
C SER A 306 -13.26 -5.51 -1.90
N LEU A 307 -13.78 -4.47 -1.24
CA LEU A 307 -14.59 -4.62 -0.03
C LEU A 307 -15.80 -5.55 -0.26
N ALA A 308 -16.56 -5.32 -1.33
CA ALA A 308 -17.73 -6.14 -1.67
C ALA A 308 -17.34 -7.61 -1.92
N ILE A 309 -16.26 -7.84 -2.67
CA ILE A 309 -15.75 -9.19 -2.95
C ILE A 309 -15.29 -9.88 -1.66
N LEU A 310 -14.56 -9.18 -0.77
CA LEU A 310 -14.11 -9.74 0.51
C LEU A 310 -15.30 -10.13 1.41
N ILE A 311 -16.37 -9.33 1.42
CA ILE A 311 -17.62 -9.66 2.13
C ILE A 311 -18.26 -10.92 1.53
N ILE A 312 -18.35 -11.02 0.21
CA ILE A 312 -18.91 -12.19 -0.48
C ILE A 312 -18.08 -13.45 -0.18
N ILE A 313 -16.75 -13.37 -0.27
CA ILE A 313 -15.85 -14.47 0.09
C ILE A 313 -16.10 -14.91 1.54
N LYS A 314 -16.28 -13.96 2.47
CA LYS A 314 -16.56 -14.30 3.86
C LYS A 314 -17.90 -15.00 4.04
N LEU A 315 -18.94 -14.54 3.35
CA LEU A 315 -20.26 -15.15 3.39
C LEU A 315 -20.24 -16.58 2.84
N ILE A 316 -19.58 -16.80 1.70
CA ILE A 316 -19.41 -18.13 1.10
C ILE A 316 -18.63 -19.05 2.04
N SER A 317 -17.52 -18.58 2.61
CA SER A 317 -16.74 -19.35 3.59
C SER A 317 -17.57 -19.77 4.81
N MET A 318 -18.45 -18.88 5.30
CA MET A 318 -19.36 -19.21 6.40
C MET A 318 -20.43 -20.23 5.99
N LEU A 319 -21.01 -20.09 4.79
CA LEU A 319 -22.00 -21.04 4.27
C LEU A 319 -21.42 -22.45 4.13
N ILE A 320 -20.22 -22.56 3.55
CA ILE A 320 -19.51 -23.84 3.42
C ILE A 320 -19.25 -24.45 4.81
N SER A 321 -18.78 -23.65 5.77
CA SER A 321 -18.56 -24.11 7.14
C SER A 321 -19.83 -24.61 7.82
N SER A 322 -21.00 -24.06 7.50
CA SER A 322 -22.29 -24.52 8.06
C SER A 322 -22.89 -25.75 7.39
N ILE A 323 -22.38 -26.13 6.20
CA ILE A 323 -22.81 -27.34 5.50
C ILE A 323 -21.93 -28.53 5.90
N ILE A 324 -20.65 -28.28 6.21
CA ILE A 324 -19.67 -29.31 6.58
C ILE A 324 -19.78 -29.72 8.05
N PHE A 325 -20.24 -28.84 8.94
CA PHE A 325 -20.43 -29.07 10.38
C PHE A 325 -21.90 -28.98 10.77
#